data_AF-A0AAE4QXW6-F1
#
_entry.id   AF-A0AAE4QXW6-F1
#
_cell.length_a   1.000
_cell.length_b   1.000
_cell.length_c   1.000
_cell.angle_alpha   90.00
_cell.angle_beta   90.00
_cell.angle_gamma   90.00
#
_symmetry.space_group_name_H-M   'P 1'
#
loop_
_entity.id
_entity.type
_entity.pdbx_description
1 polymer ?
#
loop_
_entity_poly.entity_id
_entity_poly.type
_entity_poly.pdbx_seq_one_letter_code
_entity_poly.pdbx_strand_id
1 'polypeptide(L)'
;MNIDFQWVETDIVYRYSRNAGPECATADGYRNFKFALRPRAAGQSILQLERGINISKEVIAPDGRRRPVVLLRSSPWKAGTETTPWHDEYDLETGTVRYFGDSKPGSSDQGHGATGNRGLTALAALFQSNSRAERQLAPPIALFRGEPGEIRGKGQVNKGFVRFVGVGILSGHSRVRQPDADGVPFDNIAFDFRLCPLDDASSRVDWSWINDRRDASVPAAVANLRAPYAWRHWIETGQLPD
;
A
#
# COMPACT_ATOMS: atom_id res chain seq x y z
N MET A 1 -29.51 -2.94 9.83
CA MET A 1 -28.60 -1.97 9.19
C MET A 1 -27.82 -2.75 8.14
N ASN A 2 -28.03 -2.49 6.85
CA ASN A 2 -27.31 -3.20 5.80
C ASN A 2 -25.86 -2.71 5.84
N ILE A 3 -24.92 -3.55 6.26
CA ILE A 3 -23.50 -3.20 6.24
C ILE A 3 -23.06 -3.36 4.79
N ASP A 4 -22.99 -2.23 4.09
CA ASP A 4 -22.47 -2.20 2.73
C ASP A 4 -20.94 -2.40 2.81
N PHE A 5 -20.42 -3.42 2.13
CA PHE A 5 -18.99 -3.73 2.09
C PHE A 5 -18.34 -3.19 0.80
N GLN A 6 -17.07 -2.81 0.87
CA GLN A 6 -16.30 -2.35 -0.28
C GLN A 6 -15.05 -3.20 -0.45
N TRP A 7 -15.22 -4.42 -0.97
CA TRP A 7 -14.14 -5.40 -1.06
C TRP A 7 -13.04 -5.01 -2.04
N VAL A 8 -11.79 -5.17 -1.63
CA VAL A 8 -10.60 -5.19 -2.49
C VAL A 8 -9.93 -6.55 -2.32
N GLU A 9 -9.65 -7.21 -3.43
CA GLU A 9 -9.35 -8.65 -3.53
C GLU A 9 -7.94 -8.85 -4.10
N THR A 10 -7.22 -9.85 -3.60
CA THR A 10 -5.83 -10.11 -4.04
C THR A 10 -5.73 -11.00 -5.29
N ASP A 11 -6.79 -11.73 -5.61
CA ASP A 11 -6.87 -12.73 -6.68
C ASP A 11 -7.25 -12.14 -8.05
N ILE A 12 -7.70 -10.89 -8.11
CA ILE A 12 -8.05 -10.19 -9.36
C ILE A 12 -7.06 -9.11 -9.77
N VAL A 13 -7.13 -8.75 -11.06
CA VAL A 13 -6.42 -7.60 -11.63
C VAL A 13 -7.38 -6.42 -11.78
N TYR A 14 -6.93 -5.25 -11.32
CA TYR A 14 -7.64 -3.99 -11.45
C TYR A 14 -7.11 -3.17 -12.59
N ARG A 15 -8.00 -2.44 -13.27
CA ARG A 15 -7.63 -1.39 -14.21
C ARG A 15 -7.40 -0.07 -13.48
N TYR A 16 -6.16 0.43 -13.53
CA TYR A 16 -5.79 1.78 -13.10
C TYR A 16 -5.70 2.72 -14.31
N SER A 17 -6.86 3.24 -14.73
CA SER A 17 -7.00 4.12 -15.91
C SER A 17 -7.07 5.59 -15.52
N ARG A 18 -6.48 6.45 -16.35
CA ARG A 18 -6.69 7.91 -16.24
C ARG A 18 -8.10 8.32 -16.64
N ASN A 19 -8.70 7.61 -17.60
CA ASN A 19 -9.95 8.00 -18.26
C ASN A 19 -11.21 7.55 -17.50
N ALA A 20 -11.13 6.47 -16.73
CA ALA A 20 -12.26 5.99 -15.92
C ALA A 20 -12.27 6.72 -14.57
N GLY A 21 -13.44 7.24 -14.17
CA GLY A 21 -13.69 7.84 -12.86
C GLY A 21 -14.17 6.82 -11.82
N PRO A 22 -14.33 7.22 -10.54
CA PRO A 22 -14.75 6.34 -9.44
C PRO A 22 -16.21 5.91 -9.49
N GLU A 23 -17.02 6.50 -10.38
CA GLU A 23 -18.43 6.14 -10.65
C GLU A 23 -18.57 4.89 -11.53
N CYS A 24 -17.54 4.56 -12.29
CA CYS A 24 -17.57 3.45 -13.24
C CYS A 24 -17.02 2.16 -12.63
N ALA A 25 -17.84 1.12 -12.47
CA ALA A 25 -17.44 -0.14 -11.83
C ALA A 25 -16.35 -0.91 -12.60
N THR A 26 -16.33 -0.78 -13.93
CA THR A 26 -15.40 -1.50 -14.81
C THR A 26 -14.70 -0.54 -15.76
N ALA A 27 -13.49 -0.89 -16.20
CA ALA A 27 -12.74 -0.16 -17.21
C ALA A 27 -11.93 -1.15 -18.05
N ASP A 28 -12.06 -1.07 -19.37
CA ASP A 28 -11.41 -1.99 -20.32
C ASP A 28 -11.68 -3.47 -20.03
N GLY A 29 -12.85 -3.82 -19.47
CA GLY A 29 -13.24 -5.20 -19.13
C GLY A 29 -12.78 -5.69 -17.76
N TYR A 30 -12.01 -4.89 -17.01
CA TYR A 30 -11.54 -5.22 -15.66
C TYR A 30 -12.26 -4.36 -14.62
N ARG A 31 -12.20 -4.78 -13.35
CA ARG A 31 -12.67 -3.95 -12.24
C ARG A 31 -11.85 -2.66 -12.16
N ASN A 32 -12.52 -1.54 -12.05
CA ASN A 32 -11.85 -0.24 -12.00
C ASN A 32 -11.29 0.04 -10.60
N PHE A 33 -9.99 0.31 -10.53
CA PHE A 33 -9.29 0.65 -9.28
C PHE A 33 -9.94 1.84 -8.55
N LYS A 34 -10.27 2.91 -9.27
CA LYS A 34 -10.81 4.13 -8.65
C LYS A 34 -12.21 3.91 -8.08
N PHE A 35 -13.00 3.02 -8.68
CA PHE A 35 -14.29 2.61 -8.15
C PHE A 35 -14.14 1.68 -6.93
N ALA A 36 -13.20 0.74 -6.99
CA ALA A 36 -12.93 -0.19 -5.90
C ALA A 36 -12.44 0.53 -4.64
N LEU A 37 -11.68 1.61 -4.78
CA LEU A 37 -11.15 2.43 -3.67
C LEU A 37 -11.90 3.76 -3.49
N ARG A 38 -13.11 3.88 -4.05
CA ARG A 38 -13.84 5.16 -4.02
C ARG A 38 -14.11 5.63 -2.59
N PRO A 39 -14.04 6.95 -2.33
CA PRO A 39 -14.45 7.52 -1.06
C PRO A 39 -15.96 7.32 -0.82
N ARG A 40 -16.36 7.21 0.44
CA ARG A 40 -17.78 7.20 0.85
C ARG A 40 -18.34 8.59 1.13
N ALA A 41 -17.52 9.47 1.70
CA ALA A 41 -17.93 10.83 1.99
C ALA A 41 -17.73 11.73 0.76
N ALA A 42 -18.71 12.59 0.49
CA ALA A 42 -18.59 13.62 -0.53
C ALA A 42 -17.39 14.55 -0.24
N GLY A 43 -16.70 14.99 -1.30
CA GLY A 43 -15.55 15.91 -1.18
C GLY A 43 -14.22 15.26 -0.80
N GLN A 44 -14.18 13.97 -0.45
CA GLN A 44 -12.92 13.26 -0.28
C GLN A 44 -12.27 12.96 -1.65
N SER A 45 -10.97 13.22 -1.78
CA SER A 45 -10.23 12.95 -3.01
C SER A 45 -10.05 11.45 -3.27
N ILE A 46 -9.77 11.07 -4.51
CA ILE A 46 -9.44 9.68 -4.84
C ILE A 46 -7.98 9.42 -4.47
N LEU A 47 -7.71 8.28 -3.82
CA LEU A 47 -6.35 7.82 -3.56
C LEU A 47 -5.66 7.52 -4.89
N GLN A 48 -4.50 8.15 -5.12
CA GLN A 48 -3.69 7.89 -6.31
C GLN A 48 -2.74 6.71 -6.06
N LEU A 49 -2.40 5.99 -7.12
CA LEU A 49 -1.49 4.86 -7.10
C LEU A 49 -0.41 5.03 -8.18
N GLU A 50 0.37 6.09 -8.03
CA GLU A 50 1.56 6.31 -8.84
C GLU A 50 2.63 5.27 -8.50
N ARG A 51 3.64 5.16 -9.35
CA ARG A 51 4.73 4.20 -9.12
C ARG A 51 5.52 4.60 -7.88
N GLY A 52 5.84 3.64 -7.01
CA GLY A 52 6.59 3.92 -5.78
C GLY A 52 5.69 4.02 -4.55
N ILE A 53 6.06 4.94 -3.65
CA ILE A 53 5.45 5.15 -2.33
C ILE A 53 4.43 6.30 -2.41
N ASN A 54 3.16 6.02 -2.15
CA ASN A 54 2.07 6.99 -2.17
C ASN A 54 1.51 7.18 -0.76
N ILE A 55 1.84 8.31 -0.16
CA ILE A 55 1.50 8.62 1.23
C ILE A 55 0.22 9.46 1.24
N SER A 56 -0.83 8.96 1.90
CA SER A 56 -2.09 9.73 2.00
C SER A 56 -1.94 10.97 2.89
N LYS A 57 -2.78 11.97 2.63
CA LYS A 57 -2.87 13.18 3.46
C LYS A 57 -3.28 12.82 4.88
N GLU A 58 -2.68 13.49 5.86
CA GLU A 58 -3.06 13.36 7.26
C GLU A 58 -4.50 13.84 7.51
N VAL A 59 -5.13 13.18 8.47
CA VAL A 59 -6.44 13.52 9.00
C VAL A 59 -6.29 13.88 10.46
N ILE A 60 -6.88 15.01 10.84
CA ILE A 60 -7.01 15.43 12.24
C ILE A 60 -8.35 14.88 12.72
N ALA A 61 -8.31 13.92 13.64
CA ALA A 61 -9.48 13.29 14.23
C ALA A 61 -9.53 13.56 15.75
N PRO A 62 -10.61 13.19 16.46
CA PRO A 62 -10.76 13.51 17.88
C PRO A 62 -9.65 12.96 18.77
N ASP A 63 -8.99 11.89 18.33
CA ASP A 63 -7.91 11.19 19.04
C ASP A 63 -6.51 11.52 18.49
N GLY A 64 -6.41 12.52 17.62
CA GLY A 64 -5.14 13.07 17.15
C GLY A 64 -4.96 13.02 15.63
N ARG A 65 -3.71 13.23 15.22
CA ARG A 65 -3.32 13.17 13.81
C ARG A 65 -3.02 11.74 13.43
N ARG A 66 -3.63 11.28 12.34
CA ARG A 66 -3.29 9.98 11.75
C ARG A 66 -3.16 10.06 10.24
N ARG A 67 -2.39 9.12 9.71
CA ARG A 67 -2.39 8.83 8.28
C ARG A 67 -3.37 7.69 7.99
N PRO A 68 -4.32 7.87 7.06
CA PRO A 68 -5.30 6.82 6.81
C PRO A 68 -4.71 5.55 6.20
N VAL A 69 -3.79 5.68 5.25
CA VAL A 69 -3.17 4.56 4.50
C VAL A 69 -1.88 5.01 3.81
N VAL A 70 -0.96 4.09 3.55
CA VAL A 70 0.12 4.27 2.56
C VAL A 70 -0.08 3.25 1.45
N LEU A 71 -0.06 3.67 0.18
CA LEU A 71 -0.18 2.78 -0.96
C LEU A 71 1.18 2.59 -1.62
N LEU A 72 1.65 1.36 -1.70
CA LEU A 72 2.87 1.00 -2.40
C LEU A 72 2.52 0.41 -3.75
N ARG A 73 3.23 0.83 -4.80
CA ARG A 73 3.11 0.24 -6.13
C ARG A 73 4.46 -0.22 -6.63
N SER A 74 4.67 -1.54 -6.61
CA SER A 74 5.80 -2.16 -7.29
C SER A 74 5.56 -2.29 -8.79
N SER A 75 6.65 -2.29 -9.56
CA SER A 75 6.65 -2.45 -11.01
C SER A 75 7.63 -3.56 -11.41
N PRO A 76 7.21 -4.83 -11.37
CA PRO A 76 8.11 -5.99 -11.55
C PRO A 76 8.74 -6.06 -12.95
N TRP A 77 8.16 -5.39 -13.94
CA TRP A 77 8.66 -5.35 -15.34
C TRP A 77 10.02 -4.67 -15.52
N LYS A 78 10.58 -4.08 -14.46
CA LYS A 78 11.95 -3.55 -14.42
C LYS A 78 12.92 -4.44 -13.64
N ALA A 79 12.43 -5.48 -12.99
CA ALA A 79 13.27 -6.43 -12.25
C ALA A 79 14.16 -7.19 -13.23
N GLY A 80 15.47 -7.21 -12.98
CA GLY A 80 16.42 -8.02 -13.77
C GLY A 80 16.75 -7.45 -15.17
N THR A 81 16.37 -6.20 -15.46
CA THR A 81 16.89 -5.49 -16.64
C THR A 81 18.22 -4.83 -16.33
N GLU A 82 19.10 -4.64 -17.32
CA GLU A 82 20.43 -3.99 -17.16
C GLU A 82 20.41 -2.69 -16.32
N THR A 83 19.28 -1.97 -16.31
CA THR A 83 19.11 -0.68 -15.63
C THR A 83 18.67 -0.73 -14.16
N THR A 84 18.16 -1.86 -13.64
CA THR A 84 17.72 -2.00 -12.23
C THR A 84 17.93 -3.44 -11.75
N PRO A 85 19.12 -3.77 -11.22
CA PRO A 85 19.42 -5.12 -10.76
C PRO A 85 18.68 -5.51 -9.46
N TRP A 86 18.23 -4.55 -8.64
CA TRP A 86 17.33 -4.83 -7.52
C TRP A 86 15.87 -4.83 -7.96
N HIS A 87 15.10 -5.66 -7.27
CA HIS A 87 13.66 -5.75 -7.42
C HIS A 87 13.04 -5.97 -6.06
N ASP A 88 11.83 -5.48 -5.87
CA ASP A 88 11.06 -5.79 -4.68
C ASP A 88 10.83 -7.31 -4.61
N GLU A 89 11.11 -7.89 -3.45
CA GLU A 89 11.00 -9.32 -3.21
C GLU A 89 9.65 -9.60 -2.53
N TYR A 90 8.90 -10.56 -3.08
CA TYR A 90 7.59 -10.95 -2.58
C TYR A 90 7.59 -12.45 -2.31
N ASP A 91 7.66 -12.82 -1.03
CA ASP A 91 7.40 -14.18 -0.57
C ASP A 91 5.99 -14.21 0.04
N LEU A 92 5.02 -14.50 -0.83
CA LEU A 92 3.61 -14.55 -0.45
C LEU A 92 3.25 -15.80 0.35
N GLU A 93 4.11 -16.83 0.34
CA GLU A 93 3.92 -18.05 1.14
C GLU A 93 4.18 -17.75 2.61
N THR A 94 5.26 -17.04 2.92
CA THR A 94 5.57 -16.61 4.30
C THR A 94 4.95 -15.26 4.68
N GLY A 95 4.32 -14.58 3.72
CA GLY A 95 3.73 -13.25 3.90
C GLY A 95 4.80 -12.18 4.16
N THR A 96 5.99 -12.31 3.58
CA THR A 96 7.08 -11.34 3.71
C THR A 96 7.28 -10.59 2.41
N VAL A 97 7.52 -9.27 2.52
CA VAL A 97 7.81 -8.42 1.36
C VAL A 97 8.98 -7.50 1.69
N ARG A 98 10.01 -7.51 0.85
CA ARG A 98 11.12 -6.56 0.92
C ARG A 98 10.98 -5.55 -0.22
N TYR A 99 10.74 -4.29 0.13
CA TYR A 99 10.45 -3.21 -0.81
C TYR A 99 11.58 -2.18 -0.81
N PHE A 100 12.05 -1.79 -1.99
CA PHE A 100 13.12 -0.81 -2.12
C PHE A 100 12.58 0.60 -2.31
N GLY A 101 13.18 1.53 -1.57
CA GLY A 101 12.80 2.92 -1.46
C GLY A 101 12.91 3.74 -2.75
N ASP A 102 12.45 4.98 -2.69
CA ASP A 102 12.34 5.87 -3.85
C ASP A 102 13.59 6.72 -4.14
N SER A 103 14.71 6.47 -3.45
CA SER A 103 15.97 7.16 -3.73
C SER A 103 16.47 6.93 -5.15
N LYS A 104 17.20 7.92 -5.66
CA LYS A 104 17.77 7.94 -7.01
C LYS A 104 19.29 8.08 -6.96
N PRO A 105 20.00 7.60 -7.99
CA PRO A 105 21.42 7.88 -8.16
C PRO A 105 21.70 9.39 -8.07
N GLY A 106 22.82 9.76 -7.45
CA GLY A 106 23.21 11.15 -7.24
C GLY A 106 22.54 11.85 -6.03
N SER A 107 21.67 11.18 -5.27
CA SER A 107 21.14 11.74 -4.02
C SER A 107 22.20 11.73 -2.91
N SER A 108 22.41 12.86 -2.23
CA SER A 108 23.47 13.05 -1.22
C SER A 108 23.04 12.72 0.22
N ASP A 109 21.81 12.27 0.42
CA ASP A 109 21.14 12.13 1.73
C ASP A 109 21.18 10.72 2.35
N GLN A 110 22.09 9.86 1.87
CA GLN A 110 22.21 8.47 2.31
C GLN A 110 20.93 7.63 2.17
N GLY A 111 20.04 7.99 1.24
CA GLY A 111 18.78 7.29 0.99
C GLY A 111 17.56 7.94 1.66
N HIS A 112 17.71 8.96 2.49
CA HIS A 112 16.64 9.56 3.29
C HIS A 112 16.12 10.92 2.81
N GLY A 113 16.47 11.42 1.64
CA GLY A 113 15.98 12.73 1.15
C GLY A 113 14.87 12.61 0.12
N ALA A 114 14.65 11.39 -0.40
CA ALA A 114 13.45 11.07 -1.14
C ALA A 114 12.21 11.10 -0.21
N THR A 115 11.12 11.66 -0.71
CA THR A 115 9.91 11.93 0.09
C THR A 115 9.25 10.65 0.58
N GLY A 116 9.22 9.60 -0.24
CA GLY A 116 8.69 8.30 0.15
C GLY A 116 9.49 7.67 1.29
N ASN A 117 10.82 7.62 1.15
CA ASN A 117 11.72 7.08 2.18
C ASN A 117 11.57 7.81 3.50
N ARG A 118 11.61 9.15 3.51
CA ARG A 118 11.36 9.93 4.74
C ARG A 118 10.02 9.59 5.37
N GLY A 119 8.98 9.54 4.54
CA GLY A 119 7.63 9.35 5.03
C GLY A 119 7.38 7.96 5.60
N LEU A 120 7.96 6.90 5.02
CA LEU A 120 7.88 5.54 5.57
C LEU A 120 8.75 5.39 6.83
N THR A 121 10.00 5.88 6.81
CA THR A 121 10.88 5.84 7.98
C THR A 121 10.25 6.56 9.18
N ALA A 122 9.61 7.72 8.97
CA ALA A 122 8.92 8.46 10.02
C ALA A 122 7.72 7.69 10.64
N LEU A 123 7.16 6.72 9.91
CA LEU A 123 6.05 5.91 10.41
C LEU A 123 6.52 4.68 11.20
N ALA A 124 7.80 4.30 11.11
CA ALA A 124 8.33 3.07 11.73
C ALA A 124 8.05 3.00 13.24
N ALA A 125 8.14 4.13 13.94
CA ALA A 125 7.86 4.21 15.38
C ALA A 125 6.44 3.75 15.74
N LEU A 126 5.44 4.02 14.90
CA LEU A 126 4.06 3.58 15.14
C LEU A 126 3.92 2.06 15.02
N PHE A 127 4.68 1.44 14.11
CA PHE A 127 4.63 0.00 13.89
C PHE A 127 5.41 -0.80 14.94
N GLN A 128 6.46 -0.20 15.49
CA GLN A 128 7.34 -0.80 16.49
C GLN A 128 6.93 -0.44 17.93
N SER A 129 5.83 0.28 18.09
CA SER A 129 5.39 0.75 19.40
C SER A 129 4.82 -0.38 20.27
N ASN A 130 5.17 -0.36 21.56
CA ASN A 130 4.54 -1.16 22.59
C ASN A 130 3.18 -0.57 23.05
N SER A 131 2.86 0.68 22.69
CA SER A 131 1.59 1.33 22.99
C SER A 131 0.50 0.94 22.00
N ARG A 132 -0.57 0.34 22.51
CA ARG A 132 -1.80 0.08 21.73
C ARG A 132 -2.33 1.35 21.07
N ALA A 133 -2.30 2.49 21.77
CA ALA A 133 -2.80 3.76 21.24
C ALA A 133 -1.98 4.23 20.03
N GLU A 134 -0.66 4.06 20.05
CA GLU A 134 0.19 4.41 18.90
C GLU A 134 -0.02 3.45 17.72
N ARG A 135 -0.17 2.14 17.98
CA ARG A 135 -0.49 1.15 16.94
C ARG A 135 -1.85 1.41 16.28
N GLN A 136 -2.84 1.92 17.01
CA GLN A 136 -4.13 2.34 16.43
C GLN A 136 -3.97 3.43 15.36
N LEU A 137 -2.99 4.32 15.54
CA LEU A 137 -2.69 5.42 14.63
C LEU A 137 -1.85 4.99 13.42
N ALA A 138 -1.14 3.86 13.50
CA ALA A 138 -0.34 3.34 12.39
C ALA A 138 -1.18 3.20 11.11
N PRO A 139 -0.72 3.73 9.96
CA PRO A 139 -1.42 3.56 8.70
C PRO A 139 -1.24 2.14 8.16
N PRO A 140 -2.28 1.44 7.71
CA PRO A 140 -2.09 0.25 6.88
C PRO A 140 -1.25 0.56 5.65
N ILE A 141 -0.31 -0.34 5.35
CA ILE A 141 0.47 -0.31 4.12
C ILE A 141 -0.26 -1.19 3.12
N ALA A 142 -0.96 -0.61 2.15
CA ALA A 142 -1.64 -1.33 1.08
C ALA A 142 -0.68 -1.54 -0.10
N LEU A 143 -0.31 -2.80 -0.37
CA LEU A 143 0.65 -3.14 -1.41
C LEU A 143 -0.06 -3.50 -2.71
N PHE A 144 0.42 -2.95 -3.81
CA PHE A 144 -0.02 -3.25 -5.16
C PHE A 144 1.17 -3.59 -6.04
N ARG A 145 0.97 -4.50 -7.00
CA ARG A 145 1.95 -4.88 -8.00
C ARG A 145 1.41 -4.57 -9.39
N GLY A 146 2.22 -3.98 -10.26
CA GLY A 146 1.86 -3.80 -11.66
C GLY A 146 1.79 -5.15 -12.39
N GLU A 147 0.68 -5.43 -13.06
CA GLU A 147 0.46 -6.65 -13.85
C GLU A 147 0.28 -6.30 -15.34
N PRO A 148 0.48 -7.22 -16.29
CA PRO A 148 -0.01 -7.01 -17.64
C PRO A 148 -1.54 -7.24 -17.65
N GLY A 149 -2.20 -6.67 -18.64
CA GLY A 149 -3.62 -6.94 -18.90
C GLY A 149 -3.86 -7.05 -20.39
N GLU A 150 -5.03 -7.55 -20.77
CA GLU A 150 -5.44 -7.66 -22.17
C GLU A 150 -6.56 -6.68 -22.46
N ILE A 151 -6.40 -5.85 -23.48
CA ILE A 151 -7.46 -4.93 -23.91
C ILE A 151 -7.99 -5.40 -25.27
N ARG A 152 -9.30 -5.61 -25.35
CA ARG A 152 -9.97 -5.99 -26.60
C ARG A 152 -9.58 -5.02 -27.73
N GLY A 153 -9.04 -5.57 -28.82
CA GLY A 153 -8.59 -4.82 -29.99
C GLY A 153 -7.19 -4.19 -29.88
N LYS A 154 -6.52 -4.29 -28.72
CA LYS A 154 -5.10 -3.91 -28.54
C LYS A 154 -4.20 -5.09 -28.15
N GLY A 155 -4.78 -6.20 -27.70
CA GLY A 155 -4.04 -7.35 -27.20
C GLY A 155 -3.41 -7.06 -25.83
N GLN A 156 -2.27 -7.69 -25.56
CA GLN A 156 -1.58 -7.57 -24.27
C GLN A 156 -0.93 -6.18 -24.08
N VAL A 157 -1.14 -5.59 -22.91
CA VAL A 157 -0.66 -4.27 -22.51
C VAL A 157 0.02 -4.35 -21.13
N ASN A 158 1.29 -3.96 -21.06
CA ASN A 158 2.11 -4.08 -19.84
C ASN A 158 1.92 -2.94 -18.81
N LYS A 159 0.98 -2.01 -19.05
CA LYS A 159 0.79 -0.81 -18.24
C LYS A 159 -0.69 -0.56 -17.96
N GLY A 160 -0.97 0.04 -16.81
CA GLY A 160 -2.32 0.46 -16.44
C GLY A 160 -3.13 -0.60 -15.71
N PHE A 161 -2.50 -1.70 -15.32
CA PHE A 161 -3.11 -2.77 -14.53
C PHE A 161 -2.31 -2.98 -13.25
N VAL A 162 -3.02 -3.28 -12.17
CA VAL A 162 -2.44 -3.55 -10.86
C VAL A 162 -3.20 -4.68 -10.17
N ARG A 163 -2.49 -5.49 -9.42
CA ARG A 163 -3.04 -6.48 -8.49
C ARG A 163 -2.80 -5.99 -7.08
N PHE A 164 -3.82 -6.10 -6.24
CA PHE A 164 -3.67 -5.88 -4.81
C PHE A 164 -2.96 -7.09 -4.20
N VAL A 165 -1.90 -6.86 -3.43
CA VAL A 165 -1.12 -7.94 -2.80
C VAL A 165 -1.64 -8.22 -1.40
N GLY A 166 -2.03 -7.17 -0.69
CA GLY A 166 -2.51 -7.27 0.69
C GLY A 166 -2.23 -6.00 1.47
N VAL A 167 -2.57 -6.03 2.75
CA VAL A 167 -2.15 -5.00 3.72
C VAL A 167 -1.01 -5.55 4.58
N GLY A 168 -0.02 -4.71 4.87
CA GLY A 168 1.16 -5.09 5.63
C GLY A 168 1.50 -4.15 6.77
N ILE A 169 2.30 -4.68 7.69
CA ILE A 169 2.94 -3.98 8.81
C ILE A 169 4.41 -3.78 8.44
N LEU A 170 4.93 -2.57 8.67
CA LEU A 170 6.35 -2.28 8.53
C LEU A 170 7.11 -2.92 9.70
N SER A 171 7.80 -4.03 9.46
CA SER A 171 8.55 -4.75 10.48
C SER A 171 9.95 -4.18 10.70
N GLY A 172 10.55 -3.61 9.65
CA GLY A 172 11.89 -3.05 9.74
C GLY A 172 12.27 -2.25 8.51
N HIS A 173 13.39 -1.54 8.60
CA HIS A 173 14.03 -0.94 7.45
C HIS A 173 15.54 -0.89 7.65
N SER A 174 16.28 -0.94 6.55
CA SER A 174 17.75 -0.92 6.56
C SER A 174 18.28 -0.10 5.40
N ARG A 175 19.42 0.56 5.61
CA ARG A 175 20.14 1.21 4.51
C ARG A 175 20.74 0.13 3.62
N VAL A 176 20.58 0.29 2.31
CA VAL A 176 21.16 -0.59 1.30
C VAL A 176 21.95 0.24 0.31
N ARG A 177 22.95 -0.38 -0.31
CA ARG A 177 23.72 0.21 -1.40
C ARG A 177 23.40 -0.52 -2.69
N GLN A 178 23.04 0.23 -3.72
CA GLN A 178 22.49 -0.26 -4.97
C GLN A 178 23.27 0.33 -6.15
N PRO A 179 23.64 -0.47 -7.18
CA PRO A 179 24.36 0.05 -8.36
C PRO A 179 23.41 0.61 -9.43
N ASP A 180 23.53 1.86 -9.85
CA ASP A 180 22.74 2.35 -10.99
C ASP A 180 23.02 1.58 -12.31
N ALA A 181 22.39 2.03 -13.41
CA ALA A 181 22.54 1.39 -14.71
C ALA A 181 24.00 1.35 -15.21
N ASP A 182 24.85 2.28 -14.75
CA ASP A 182 26.27 2.36 -15.10
C ASP A 182 27.15 1.66 -14.04
N GLY A 183 26.55 0.98 -13.07
CA GLY A 183 27.23 0.29 -11.98
C GLY A 183 27.66 1.20 -10.82
N VAL A 184 27.30 2.49 -10.86
CA VAL A 184 27.71 3.46 -9.82
C VAL A 184 26.86 3.25 -8.57
N PRO A 185 27.47 3.01 -7.40
CA PRO A 185 26.72 2.76 -6.18
C PRO A 185 26.05 4.03 -5.66
N PHE A 186 24.80 3.91 -5.23
CA PHE A 186 24.08 4.92 -4.45
C PHE A 186 23.38 4.28 -3.24
N ASP A 187 23.08 5.11 -2.23
CA ASP A 187 22.40 4.65 -1.02
C ASP A 187 20.87 4.76 -1.17
N ASN A 188 20.15 3.74 -0.69
CA ASN A 188 18.69 3.67 -0.65
C ASN A 188 18.26 2.97 0.66
N ILE A 189 16.96 2.84 0.88
CA ILE A 189 16.37 2.14 2.02
C ILE A 189 15.63 0.90 1.53
N ALA A 190 15.84 -0.23 2.17
CA ALA A 190 14.99 -1.42 2.04
C ALA A 190 14.03 -1.46 3.23
N PHE A 191 12.74 -1.60 2.94
CA PHE A 191 11.67 -1.73 3.92
C PHE A 191 11.18 -3.17 3.94
N ASP A 192 11.14 -3.76 5.12
CA ASP A 192 10.64 -5.10 5.34
C ASP A 192 9.19 -5.02 5.86
N PHE A 193 8.30 -5.75 5.21
CA PHE A 193 6.89 -5.82 5.56
C PHE A 193 6.46 -7.25 5.87
N ARG A 194 5.58 -7.38 6.85
CA ARG A 194 4.81 -8.59 7.10
C ARG A 194 3.37 -8.35 6.66
N LEU A 195 2.89 -9.14 5.69
CA LEU A 195 1.50 -9.11 5.24
C LEU A 195 0.60 -9.65 6.35
N CYS A 196 -0.54 -8.99 6.55
CA CYS A 196 -1.58 -9.51 7.43
C CYS A 196 -2.22 -10.72 6.75
N PRO A 197 -2.32 -11.87 7.44
CA PRO A 197 -3.21 -12.94 7.01
C PRO A 197 -4.62 -12.38 6.81
N LEU A 198 -5.27 -12.77 5.71
CA LEU A 198 -6.65 -12.36 5.42
C LEU A 198 -7.61 -13.44 5.92
N ASP A 199 -8.65 -13.00 6.64
CA ASP A 199 -9.50 -13.87 7.46
C ASP A 199 -10.40 -14.83 6.65
N ASP A 200 -10.51 -14.63 5.34
CA ASP A 200 -11.44 -15.37 4.50
C ASP A 200 -10.76 -16.09 3.33
N ALA A 201 -11.35 -17.22 2.92
CA ALA A 201 -10.95 -17.97 1.73
C ALA A 201 -10.98 -17.12 0.44
N SER A 202 -11.65 -15.96 0.48
CA SER A 202 -11.79 -15.02 -0.64
C SER A 202 -10.69 -13.95 -0.71
N SER A 203 -9.67 -14.00 0.16
CA SER A 203 -8.46 -13.17 0.07
C SER A 203 -8.75 -11.68 -0.19
N ARG A 204 -9.63 -11.09 0.63
CA ARG A 204 -10.12 -9.72 0.44
C ARG A 204 -10.05 -8.86 1.71
N VAL A 205 -10.08 -7.55 1.52
CA VAL A 205 -10.10 -6.53 2.57
C VAL A 205 -11.29 -5.61 2.34
N ASP A 206 -12.05 -5.29 3.39
CA ASP A 206 -13.10 -4.27 3.30
C ASP A 206 -12.47 -2.87 3.30
N TRP A 207 -12.43 -2.24 2.13
CA TRP A 207 -11.87 -0.89 1.96
C TRP A 207 -12.66 0.19 2.68
N SER A 208 -13.87 -0.12 3.16
CA SER A 208 -14.62 0.76 4.05
C SER A 208 -13.84 1.09 5.31
N TRP A 209 -12.96 0.19 5.77
CA TRP A 209 -11.98 0.46 6.81
C TRP A 209 -11.12 1.68 6.50
N ILE A 210 -10.54 1.75 5.29
CA ILE A 210 -9.71 2.89 4.89
C ILE A 210 -10.56 4.16 4.80
N ASN A 211 -11.80 4.06 4.33
CA ASN A 211 -12.73 5.19 4.32
C ASN A 211 -13.02 5.71 5.75
N ASP A 212 -13.25 4.82 6.71
CA ASP A 212 -13.46 5.20 8.12
C ASP A 212 -12.18 5.86 8.68
N ARG A 213 -10.99 5.34 8.34
CA ARG A 213 -9.71 5.98 8.73
C ARG A 213 -9.53 7.35 8.10
N ARG A 214 -10.14 7.64 6.96
CA ARG A 214 -10.11 8.95 6.29
C ARG A 214 -11.13 9.94 6.84
N ASP A 215 -12.10 9.49 7.63
CA ASP A 215 -13.12 10.33 8.22
C ASP A 215 -12.58 11.05 9.48
N ALA A 216 -12.53 12.39 9.41
CA ALA A 216 -12.05 13.24 10.49
C ALA A 216 -12.97 13.24 11.73
N SER A 217 -14.20 12.77 11.61
CA SER A 217 -15.14 12.64 12.73
C SER A 217 -15.01 11.32 13.48
N VAL A 218 -14.33 10.33 12.88
CA VAL A 218 -14.23 8.96 13.42
C VAL A 218 -12.89 8.80 14.16
N PRO A 219 -12.87 8.40 15.44
CA PRO A 219 -11.62 8.07 16.14
C PRO A 219 -11.01 6.76 15.62
N ALA A 220 -9.69 6.60 15.73
CA ALA A 220 -8.95 5.47 15.18
C ALA A 220 -9.44 4.11 15.69
N ALA A 221 -9.82 4.01 16.97
CA ALA A 221 -10.38 2.79 17.54
C ALA A 221 -11.66 2.33 16.80
N VAL A 222 -12.54 3.27 16.45
CA VAL A 222 -13.77 2.98 15.69
C VAL A 222 -13.45 2.73 14.22
N ALA A 223 -12.53 3.50 13.64
CA ALA A 223 -12.12 3.33 12.25
C ALA A 223 -11.55 1.91 12.00
N ASN A 224 -10.86 1.33 12.97
CA ASN A 224 -10.26 0.00 12.83
C ASN A 224 -11.25 -1.17 13.04
N LEU A 225 -12.54 -0.93 13.31
CA LEU A 225 -13.52 -2.01 13.52
C LEU A 225 -13.71 -2.90 12.29
N ARG A 226 -13.53 -2.35 11.08
CA ARG A 226 -13.62 -3.06 9.80
C ARG A 226 -12.28 -3.60 9.29
N ALA A 227 -11.20 -3.40 10.05
CA ALA A 227 -9.90 -3.93 9.67
C ALA A 227 -9.90 -5.48 9.74
N PRO A 228 -9.07 -6.17 8.94
CA PRO A 228 -8.86 -7.60 9.06
C PRO A 228 -8.53 -7.99 10.51
N TYR A 229 -8.95 -9.18 10.95
CA TYR A 229 -8.68 -9.70 12.28
C TYR A 229 -7.19 -9.63 12.59
N ALA A 230 -6.32 -10.04 11.66
CA ALA A 230 -4.87 -9.95 11.85
C ALA A 230 -4.37 -8.53 12.19
N TRP A 231 -4.93 -7.50 11.54
CA TRP A 231 -4.59 -6.11 11.84
C TRP A 231 -5.09 -5.68 13.23
N ARG A 232 -6.34 -6.04 13.57
CA ARG A 232 -6.91 -5.75 14.89
C ARG A 232 -6.16 -6.47 16.00
N HIS A 233 -5.78 -7.72 15.77
CA HIS A 233 -4.96 -8.53 16.67
C HIS A 233 -3.60 -7.85 16.89
N TRP A 234 -2.92 -7.42 15.82
CA TRP A 234 -1.66 -6.68 15.92
C TRP A 234 -1.80 -5.36 16.70
N ILE A 235 -2.89 -4.62 16.55
CA ILE A 235 -3.13 -3.43 17.38
C ILE A 235 -3.14 -3.81 18.87
N GLU A 236 -3.81 -4.90 19.23
CA GLU A 236 -3.92 -5.32 20.63
C GLU A 236 -2.60 -5.87 21.19
N THR A 237 -1.94 -6.77 20.45
CA THR A 237 -0.82 -7.58 20.97
C THR A 237 0.56 -7.08 20.54
N GLY A 238 0.64 -6.28 19.48
CA GLY A 238 1.91 -5.92 18.82
C GLY A 238 2.46 -7.02 17.91
N GLN A 239 1.76 -8.14 17.76
CA GLN A 239 2.17 -9.30 16.96
C GLN A 239 1.07 -9.64 15.94
N LEU A 240 1.46 -10.12 14.75
CA LEU A 240 0.50 -10.75 13.86
C LEU A 240 0.10 -12.12 14.44
N PRO A 241 -1.13 -12.60 14.17
CA PRO A 241 -1.48 -13.97 14.49
C PRO A 241 -0.59 -14.94 13.69
N ASP A 242 -0.32 -16.09 14.30
CA ASP A 242 0.36 -17.23 13.66
C ASP A 242 -0.47 -17.84 12.53
#